data_AF-G7PF39-F1
#
_entry.id   AF-G7PF39-F1
#
_cell.length_a   1.000
_cell.length_b   1.000
_cell.length_c   1.000
_cell.angle_alpha   90.00
_cell.angle_beta   90.00
_cell.angle_gamma   90.00
#
_symmetry.space_group_name_H-M   'P 1'
#
loop_
_entity.id
_entity.type
_entity.pdbx_description
1 polymer ?
#
loop_
_entity_poly.entity_id
_entity_poly.type
_entity_poly.pdbx_seq_one_letter_code
_entity_poly.pdbx_strand_id
1 'polypeptide(L)'
;MHAHCLPFLLHAWWALLQAGDATVATAHLRTRGQPSSPSPLAYMLSLYRNPLPRADIIRSLQAQDVEVDGQNWTFAFDFSFLSQQEDLAWAELRLQLSSPVDLPTEGSLAIEIFHQPKPDTEQASASCFERFQMDLFTVTLSQVTFSLGNMVLEVTRPLSKWLKHPGTLEKQMSRVAGECWQRPPTPPATDVLLMLYSNLSQEQRQLGGSTLLWEAESSWRAQEGQLSWEWGKRHRRHHLPDRSQLCRKVKFQVDFNLIGWGSWIIYPKQYNAYRCEGECPNPVGEEFHPTNHAYIQSLLKRYQPHRVPSTCCAPVKTKPLSMLYVDNGRVLLDHHKDMIVEECGCL
;
A
#
# COMPACT_ATOMS: atom_id res chain seq x y z
N MET A 1 -46.20 23.25 31.09
CA MET A 1 -45.83 22.54 32.33
C MET A 1 -44.32 22.60 32.45
N HIS A 2 -43.84 23.12 33.58
CA HIS A 2 -42.46 23.48 33.99
C HIS A 2 -41.39 22.45 33.55
N ALA A 3 -40.27 22.82 32.92
CA ALA A 3 -39.11 23.60 33.40
C ALA A 3 -38.45 23.02 34.66
N HIS A 4 -37.24 22.47 34.54
CA HIS A 4 -36.16 22.67 35.52
C HIS A 4 -34.79 22.44 34.87
N CYS A 5 -34.10 23.56 34.68
CA CYS A 5 -32.66 23.71 34.57
C CYS A 5 -32.18 24.27 35.92
N LEU A 6 -30.90 24.03 36.28
CA LEU A 6 -29.98 24.84 37.12
C LEU A 6 -29.22 24.09 38.26
N PRO A 7 -28.04 24.63 38.67
CA PRO A 7 -26.83 23.92 39.08
C PRO A 7 -26.36 24.30 40.50
N PHE A 8 -25.21 23.80 40.96
CA PHE A 8 -24.43 24.34 42.11
C PHE A 8 -22.92 24.07 41.86
N LEU A 9 -22.07 25.10 41.63
CA LEU A 9 -21.29 25.94 42.57
C LEU A 9 -20.21 25.14 43.35
N LEU A 10 -18.92 25.24 42.99
CA LEU A 10 -17.87 26.21 43.40
C LEU A 10 -17.45 26.17 44.89
N HIS A 11 -16.15 25.87 45.12
CA HIS A 11 -15.17 26.54 46.01
C HIS A 11 -14.00 25.56 46.31
N ALA A 12 -12.80 25.78 45.76
CA ALA A 12 -11.71 26.63 46.25
C ALA A 12 -10.92 26.03 47.42
N TRP A 13 -9.60 25.84 47.27
CA TRP A 13 -8.57 26.45 48.14
C TRP A 13 -7.14 26.25 47.60
N TRP A 14 -6.45 27.39 47.56
CA TRP A 14 -5.04 27.65 47.28
C TRP A 14 -4.28 27.76 48.61
N ALA A 15 -3.04 27.26 48.67
CA ALA A 15 -1.92 27.61 49.57
C ALA A 15 -0.92 26.45 49.54
N LEU A 16 0.42 26.57 49.47
CA LEU A 16 1.35 27.66 49.77
C LEU A 16 2.69 27.36 49.08
N LEU A 17 3.37 28.41 48.62
CA LEU A 17 4.80 28.42 48.28
C LEU A 17 5.65 28.32 49.55
N GLN A 18 6.77 27.59 49.49
CA GLN A 18 8.02 28.00 50.16
C GLN A 18 9.21 27.77 49.24
N ALA A 19 10.03 28.81 49.16
CA ALA A 19 11.28 28.91 48.43
C ALA A 19 12.43 28.22 49.18
N GLY A 20 13.42 27.75 48.42
CA GLY A 20 14.71 27.30 48.92
C GLY A 20 15.72 27.29 47.78
N ASP A 21 16.60 28.29 47.79
CA ASP A 21 17.76 28.46 46.91
C ASP A 21 18.67 27.22 46.85
N ALA A 22 19.10 26.86 45.64
CA ALA A 22 20.38 26.18 45.43
C ALA A 22 20.89 26.41 43.99
N THR A 23 21.81 27.37 43.88
CA THR A 23 22.97 27.39 42.96
C THR A 23 22.76 26.99 41.50
N VAL A 24 22.69 28.01 40.64
CA VAL A 24 22.86 27.92 39.19
C VAL A 24 24.28 27.48 38.87
N ALA A 25 24.46 26.21 38.52
CA ALA A 25 25.59 25.76 37.73
C ALA A 25 25.25 25.94 36.25
N THR A 26 25.91 26.87 35.58
CA THR A 26 25.87 27.06 34.13
C THR A 26 26.41 25.81 33.44
N ALA A 27 25.53 24.88 33.09
CA ALA A 27 25.85 23.76 32.22
C ALA A 27 25.74 24.20 30.76
N HIS A 28 26.87 24.12 30.07
CA HIS A 28 27.05 24.44 28.66
C HIS A 28 25.92 23.90 27.77
N LEU A 29 25.35 24.78 26.95
CA LEU A 29 24.66 24.43 25.71
C LEU A 29 25.62 23.63 24.82
N ARG A 30 25.60 22.29 24.95
CA ARG A 30 26.08 21.39 23.91
C ARG A 30 25.03 21.36 22.81
N THR A 31 25.17 22.30 21.88
CA THR A 31 24.86 22.02 20.48
C THR A 31 25.68 20.81 20.05
N ARG A 32 25.01 19.75 19.59
CA ARG A 32 25.44 18.76 18.58
C ARG A 32 24.92 17.36 18.92
N GLY A 33 23.67 17.13 18.56
CA GLY A 33 23.20 15.82 18.11
C GLY A 33 22.81 15.97 16.64
N GLN A 34 23.78 15.82 15.73
CA GLN A 34 23.44 15.57 14.33
C GLN A 34 22.63 14.27 14.28
N PRO A 35 21.49 14.22 13.58
CA PRO A 35 20.66 13.03 13.56
C PRO A 35 21.48 11.89 12.95
N SER A 36 21.60 10.79 13.69
CA SER A 36 22.02 9.50 13.16
C SER A 36 21.19 9.19 11.91
N SER A 37 21.84 8.67 10.87
CA SER A 37 21.16 8.20 9.68
C SER A 37 20.07 7.21 10.09
N PRO A 38 18.81 7.43 9.72
CA PRO A 38 17.74 6.53 10.10
C PRO A 38 18.00 5.15 9.45
N SER A 39 17.73 4.07 10.18
CA SER A 39 17.66 2.71 9.62
C SER A 39 16.76 2.69 8.37
N PRO A 40 16.85 1.68 7.50
CA PRO A 40 16.00 1.58 6.30
C PRO A 40 14.51 1.75 6.61
N LEU A 41 14.06 1.15 7.71
CA LEU A 41 12.71 1.34 8.26
C LEU A 41 12.46 2.80 8.64
N ALA A 42 13.40 3.45 9.34
CA ALA A 42 13.26 4.84 9.74
C ALA A 42 13.34 5.81 8.53
N TYR A 43 14.05 5.47 7.45
CA TYR A 43 14.00 6.21 6.19
C TYR A 43 12.63 6.05 5.54
N MET A 44 12.12 4.83 5.41
CA MET A 44 10.77 4.57 4.91
C MET A 44 9.69 5.32 5.73
N LEU A 45 9.82 5.33 7.06
CA LEU A 45 8.95 6.10 7.95
C LEU A 45 9.14 7.62 7.79
N SER A 46 10.33 8.10 7.43
CA SER A 46 10.56 9.50 7.14
C SER A 46 9.87 9.97 5.86
N LEU A 47 9.65 9.07 4.88
CA LEU A 47 8.90 9.36 3.65
C LEU A 47 7.43 9.69 3.93
N TYR A 48 6.86 9.13 5.01
CA TYR A 48 5.53 9.51 5.48
C TYR A 48 5.48 10.95 6.00
N ARG A 49 6.59 11.46 6.55
CA ARG A 49 6.66 12.81 7.13
C ARG A 49 6.96 13.89 6.09
N ASN A 50 7.67 13.55 5.02
CA ASN A 50 8.01 14.46 3.92
C ASN A 50 7.70 13.77 2.59
N PRO A 51 6.59 14.11 1.90
CA PRO A 51 6.22 13.43 0.67
C PRO A 51 7.33 13.59 -0.38
N LEU A 52 7.91 12.49 -0.83
CA LEU A 52 8.73 12.46 -2.04
C LEU A 52 7.78 12.65 -3.24
N PRO A 53 7.91 13.73 -4.03
CA PRO A 53 6.88 14.09 -5.00
C PRO A 53 6.96 13.32 -6.34
N ARG A 54 7.43 12.06 -6.37
CA ARG A 54 7.79 11.42 -7.67
C ARG A 54 7.42 9.94 -7.88
N ALA A 55 6.80 9.26 -6.93
CA ALA A 55 6.47 7.84 -7.06
C ALA A 55 5.16 7.47 -6.34
N ASP A 56 4.34 6.63 -6.95
CA ASP A 56 3.12 6.09 -6.35
C ASP A 56 3.43 4.95 -5.36
N ILE A 57 4.45 4.15 -5.65
CA ILE A 57 4.85 2.98 -4.87
C ILE A 57 6.35 3.03 -4.60
N ILE A 58 6.75 2.73 -3.36
CA ILE A 58 8.15 2.66 -2.95
C ILE A 58 8.39 1.31 -2.29
N ARG A 59 9.33 0.54 -2.85
CA ARG A 59 9.66 -0.80 -2.36
C ARG A 59 11.12 -0.84 -1.94
N SER A 60 11.39 -1.56 -0.86
CA SER A 60 12.74 -1.81 -0.35
C SER A 60 13.02 -3.30 -0.44
N LEU A 61 14.07 -3.69 -1.17
CA LEU A 61 14.54 -5.06 -1.28
C LEU A 61 15.84 -5.20 -0.50
N GLN A 62 15.93 -6.20 0.35
CA GLN A 62 17.19 -6.59 0.97
C GLN A 62 17.92 -7.56 0.05
N ALA A 63 19.23 -7.39 -0.10
CA ALA A 63 20.04 -8.33 -0.86
C ALA A 63 20.03 -9.71 -0.17
N GLN A 64 19.81 -10.77 -0.96
CA GLN A 64 19.88 -12.14 -0.50
C GLN A 64 21.33 -12.64 -0.41
N ASP A 65 22.19 -12.13 -1.28
CA ASP A 65 23.61 -12.44 -1.34
C ASP A 65 24.40 -11.23 -1.82
N VAL A 66 25.60 -11.08 -1.28
CA VAL A 66 26.50 -9.96 -1.57
C VAL A 66 27.91 -10.51 -1.69
N GLU A 67 28.54 -10.30 -2.84
CA GLU A 67 29.92 -10.68 -3.09
C GLU A 67 30.70 -9.44 -3.51
N VAL A 68 31.80 -9.16 -2.81
CA VAL A 68 32.65 -7.99 -3.07
C VAL A 68 34.07 -8.49 -3.26
N ASP A 69 34.56 -8.42 -4.51
CA ASP A 69 35.92 -8.76 -4.88
C ASP A 69 36.62 -7.54 -5.52
N GLY A 70 37.30 -6.76 -4.67
CA GLY A 70 37.98 -5.53 -5.08
C GLY A 70 37.02 -4.52 -5.71
N GLN A 71 37.12 -4.35 -7.03
CA GLN A 71 36.28 -3.44 -7.83
C GLN A 71 35.01 -4.09 -8.40
N ASN A 72 34.85 -5.41 -8.26
CA ASN A 72 33.72 -6.16 -8.81
C ASN A 72 32.74 -6.52 -7.69
N TRP A 73 31.55 -5.94 -7.73
CA TRP A 73 30.55 -6.05 -6.68
C TRP A 73 29.29 -6.70 -7.24
N THR A 74 28.85 -7.79 -6.63
CA THR A 74 27.72 -8.57 -7.09
C THR A 74 26.64 -8.63 -6.03
N PHE A 75 25.39 -8.35 -6.44
CA PHE A 75 24.23 -8.29 -5.57
C PHE A 75 23.10 -9.17 -6.12
N ALA A 76 22.55 -10.05 -5.29
CA ALA A 76 21.37 -10.84 -5.64
C ALA A 76 20.13 -10.33 -4.90
N PHE A 77 19.04 -10.11 -5.62
CA PHE A 77 17.74 -9.72 -5.07
C PHE A 77 16.63 -10.62 -5.61
N ASP A 78 15.56 -10.79 -4.84
CA ASP A 78 14.35 -11.45 -5.32
C ASP A 78 13.38 -10.41 -5.85
N PHE A 79 13.10 -10.44 -7.16
CA PHE A 79 12.16 -9.54 -7.82
C PHE A 79 10.80 -10.20 -8.10
N SER A 80 10.55 -11.42 -7.61
CA SER A 80 9.36 -12.20 -7.95
C SER A 80 8.06 -11.55 -7.45
N PHE A 81 8.17 -10.68 -6.45
CA PHE A 81 7.03 -9.95 -5.90
C PHE A 81 6.60 -8.74 -6.74
N LEU A 82 7.37 -8.32 -7.75
CA LEU A 82 7.02 -7.14 -8.54
C LEU A 82 5.79 -7.41 -9.42
N SER A 83 4.74 -6.61 -9.22
CA SER A 83 3.51 -6.69 -10.00
C SER A 83 3.75 -6.29 -11.45
N GLN A 84 3.09 -6.97 -12.39
CA GLN A 84 3.27 -6.82 -13.84
C GLN A 84 2.79 -5.48 -14.43
N GLN A 85 2.28 -4.55 -13.61
CA GLN A 85 1.57 -3.33 -14.06
C GLN A 85 2.18 -2.02 -13.51
N GLU A 86 3.37 -2.06 -12.90
CA GLU A 86 4.06 -0.88 -12.38
C GLU A 86 5.17 -0.40 -13.33
N ASP A 87 5.30 0.93 -13.53
CA ASP A 87 6.37 1.54 -14.31
C ASP A 87 7.48 2.05 -13.38
N LEU A 88 8.71 1.53 -13.52
CA LEU A 88 9.86 2.02 -12.76
C LEU A 88 10.18 3.49 -13.11
N ALA A 89 10.08 4.38 -12.13
CA ALA A 89 10.42 5.79 -12.26
C ALA A 89 11.86 6.09 -11.82
N TRP A 90 12.30 5.47 -10.73
CA TRP A 90 13.61 5.71 -10.12
C TRP A 90 14.08 4.49 -9.30
N ALA A 91 15.39 4.25 -9.23
CA ALA A 91 15.95 3.18 -8.40
C ALA A 91 17.29 3.58 -7.78
N GLU A 92 17.47 3.24 -6.51
CA GLU A 92 18.69 3.53 -5.75
C GLU A 92 19.20 2.28 -5.04
N LEU A 93 20.47 1.95 -5.24
CA LEU A 93 21.17 0.94 -4.46
C LEU A 93 21.89 1.63 -3.30
N ARG A 94 21.60 1.19 -2.08
CA ARG A 94 22.11 1.75 -0.83
C ARG A 94 22.96 0.72 -0.12
N LEU A 95 24.20 1.07 0.19
CA LEU A 95 25.14 0.22 0.90
C LEU A 95 25.58 0.90 2.18
N GLN A 96 25.43 0.21 3.30
CA GLN A 96 26.01 0.64 4.57
C GLN A 96 27.43 0.07 4.68
N LEU A 97 28.44 0.95 4.64
CA LEU A 97 29.84 0.51 4.70
C LEU A 97 30.24 0.31 6.18
N SER A 98 30.67 -0.90 6.53
CA SER A 98 31.16 -1.21 7.88
C SER A 98 32.51 -0.57 8.21
N SER A 99 33.27 -0.12 7.21
CA SER A 99 34.55 0.59 7.33
C SER A 99 34.76 1.52 6.13
N PRO A 100 35.35 2.73 6.29
CA PRO A 100 35.67 3.66 5.19
C PRO A 100 36.86 3.23 4.32
N VAL A 101 37.42 2.04 4.55
CA VAL A 101 38.58 1.49 3.84
C VAL A 101 38.05 0.41 2.89
N ASP A 102 38.38 0.54 1.60
CA ASP A 102 38.15 -0.38 0.45
C ASP A 102 37.40 0.25 -0.75
N LEU A 103 37.23 1.57 -0.79
CA LEU A 103 36.94 2.26 -2.05
C LEU A 103 38.27 2.59 -2.76
N PRO A 104 38.44 2.23 -4.05
CA PRO A 104 39.63 2.61 -4.80
C PRO A 104 39.75 4.13 -4.83
N THR A 105 40.95 4.66 -4.60
CA THR A 105 41.19 6.12 -4.58
C THR A 105 40.94 6.79 -5.94
N GLU A 106 41.05 6.01 -7.02
CA GLU A 106 40.68 6.33 -8.40
C GLU A 106 40.24 5.03 -9.11
N GLY A 107 39.11 5.06 -9.83
CA GLY A 107 38.63 3.91 -10.60
C GLY A 107 37.12 3.89 -10.82
N SER A 108 36.70 2.95 -11.67
CA SER A 108 35.30 2.57 -11.85
C SER A 108 35.02 1.27 -11.10
N LEU A 109 33.88 1.20 -10.42
CA LEU A 109 33.38 -0.03 -9.80
C LEU A 109 32.51 -0.77 -10.81
N ALA A 110 32.72 -2.07 -11.00
CA ALA A 110 31.83 -2.93 -11.78
C ALA A 110 30.76 -3.50 -10.85
N ILE A 111 29.50 -3.26 -11.18
CA ILE A 111 28.35 -3.67 -10.38
C ILE A 111 27.51 -4.64 -11.20
N GLU A 112 27.23 -5.79 -10.60
CA GLU A 112 26.41 -6.84 -11.19
C GLU A 112 25.18 -7.11 -10.31
N ILE A 113 24.01 -7.12 -10.93
CA ILE A 113 22.74 -7.37 -10.24
C ILE A 113 22.09 -8.63 -10.79
N PHE A 114 21.75 -9.55 -9.90
CA PHE A 114 21.05 -10.79 -10.20
C PHE A 114 19.64 -10.79 -9.62
N HIS A 115 18.72 -11.44 -10.34
CA HIS A 115 17.50 -11.95 -9.78
C HIS A 115 17.72 -13.37 -9.25
N GLN A 116 17.42 -13.60 -7.98
CA GLN A 116 17.44 -14.93 -7.35
C GLN A 116 16.07 -15.18 -6.69
N PRO A 117 15.25 -16.11 -7.21
CA PRO A 117 14.02 -16.52 -6.55
C PRO A 117 14.31 -17.11 -5.17
N LYS A 118 13.45 -16.81 -4.19
CA LYS A 118 13.58 -17.42 -2.87
C LYS A 118 13.34 -18.94 -2.97
N PRO A 119 14.23 -19.79 -2.42
CA PRO A 119 14.06 -21.25 -2.48
C PRO A 119 12.89 -21.71 -1.60
N ASP A 120 12.11 -22.68 -2.09
CA ASP A 120 11.01 -23.28 -1.34
C ASP A 120 11.53 -24.08 -0.13
N THR A 121 11.08 -23.69 1.07
CA THR A 121 11.54 -24.25 2.35
C THR A 121 11.25 -25.74 2.53
N GLU A 122 10.38 -26.35 1.72
CA GLU A 122 10.03 -27.78 1.79
C GLU A 122 10.95 -28.69 0.94
N GLN A 123 11.82 -28.12 0.09
CA GLN A 123 12.77 -28.86 -0.75
C GLN A 123 14.18 -28.29 -0.68
N ALA A 124 14.68 -28.11 0.55
CA ALA A 124 16.08 -27.79 0.84
C ALA A 124 17.06 -28.95 0.55
N SER A 125 16.93 -29.59 -0.62
CA SER A 125 17.88 -30.55 -1.19
C SER A 125 18.50 -30.08 -2.50
N ALA A 126 18.09 -28.92 -3.04
CA ALA A 126 18.73 -28.35 -4.23
C ALA A 126 20.07 -27.72 -3.86
N SER A 127 21.17 -28.31 -4.34
CA SER A 127 22.51 -27.71 -4.28
C SER A 127 22.67 -26.55 -5.28
N CYS A 128 21.62 -26.22 -6.03
CA CYS A 128 21.65 -25.28 -7.14
C CYS A 128 20.60 -24.18 -6.90
N PHE A 129 21.06 -22.93 -6.77
CA PHE A 129 20.22 -21.75 -6.76
C PHE A 129 20.19 -21.18 -8.18
N GLU A 130 19.01 -21.08 -8.78
CA GLU A 130 18.87 -20.43 -10.09
C GLU A 130 19.09 -18.92 -9.94
N ARG A 131 20.06 -18.40 -10.70
CA ARG A 131 20.34 -16.96 -10.79
C ARG A 131 20.18 -16.49 -12.22
N PHE A 132 19.54 -15.33 -12.37
CA PHE A 132 19.35 -14.66 -13.65
C PHE A 132 20.05 -13.31 -13.62
N GLN A 133 21.06 -13.13 -14.47
CA GLN A 133 21.77 -11.86 -14.58
C GLN A 133 20.82 -10.80 -15.13
N MET A 134 20.56 -9.77 -14.33
CA MET A 134 19.75 -8.64 -14.76
C MET A 134 20.66 -7.67 -15.52
N ASP A 135 21.66 -7.11 -14.87
CA ASP A 135 22.55 -6.16 -15.53
C ASP A 135 23.96 -6.15 -14.95
N LEU A 136 24.92 -5.74 -15.78
CA LEU A 136 26.31 -5.52 -15.46
C LEU A 136 26.73 -4.15 -15.99
N PHE A 137 27.08 -3.24 -15.08
CA PHE A 137 27.41 -1.86 -15.42
C PHE A 137 28.58 -1.34 -14.58
N THR A 138 29.22 -0.27 -15.04
CA THR A 138 30.30 0.39 -14.31
C THR A 138 29.85 1.73 -13.76
N VAL A 139 30.29 2.05 -12.54
CA VAL A 139 30.00 3.33 -11.89
C VAL A 139 31.30 4.03 -11.54
N THR A 140 31.38 5.31 -11.88
CA THR A 140 32.49 6.16 -11.45
C THR A 140 32.22 6.71 -10.06
N LEU A 141 33.26 6.89 -9.24
CA LEU A 141 33.11 7.44 -7.88
C LEU A 141 32.45 8.83 -7.86
N SER A 142 32.54 9.59 -8.95
CA SER A 142 31.86 10.89 -9.10
C SER A 142 30.33 10.80 -9.15
N GLN A 143 29.78 9.65 -9.51
CA GLN A 143 28.33 9.37 -9.56
C GLN A 143 27.80 8.84 -8.23
N VAL A 144 28.69 8.60 -7.26
CA VAL A 144 28.35 8.05 -5.95
C VAL A 144 28.05 9.19 -4.99
N THR A 145 26.88 9.14 -4.37
CA THR A 145 26.55 10.06 -3.29
C THR A 145 26.86 9.40 -1.95
N PHE A 146 27.69 10.06 -1.15
CA PHE A 146 28.05 9.61 0.20
C PHE A 146 27.31 10.44 1.22
N SER A 147 26.58 9.77 2.11
CA SER A 147 25.91 10.41 3.24
C SER A 147 26.12 9.59 4.49
N LEU A 148 26.92 10.11 5.44
CA LEU A 148 27.08 9.56 6.80
C LEU A 148 27.44 8.05 6.84
N GLY A 149 28.34 7.60 5.97
CA GLY A 149 28.78 6.19 5.92
C GLY A 149 27.91 5.28 5.03
N ASN A 150 26.86 5.82 4.42
CA ASN A 150 26.07 5.15 3.41
C ASN A 150 26.48 5.62 2.02
N MET A 151 26.72 4.65 1.15
CA MET A 151 26.95 4.83 -0.27
C MET A 151 25.62 4.66 -1.01
N VAL A 152 25.23 5.66 -1.80
CA VAL A 152 24.00 5.62 -2.60
C VAL A 152 24.33 5.76 -4.08
N LEU A 153 23.85 4.80 -4.84
CA LEU A 153 24.06 4.64 -6.27
C LEU A 153 22.72 4.72 -7.00
N GLU A 154 22.60 5.59 -8.00
CA GLU A 154 21.46 5.56 -8.90
C GLU A 154 21.58 4.36 -9.86
N VAL A 155 20.61 3.46 -9.82
CA VAL A 155 20.58 2.24 -10.65
C VAL A 155 19.32 2.18 -11.53
N THR A 156 18.69 3.34 -11.77
CA THR A 156 17.47 3.46 -12.58
C THR A 156 17.67 2.94 -14.00
N ARG A 157 18.68 3.42 -14.72
CA ARG A 157 18.90 3.04 -16.13
C ARG A 157 19.19 1.54 -16.29
N PRO A 158 20.13 0.94 -15.53
CA PRO A 158 20.37 -0.50 -15.61
C PRO A 158 19.11 -1.34 -15.39
N LEU A 159 18.35 -1.04 -14.34
CA LEU A 159 17.16 -1.82 -13.99
C LEU A 159 15.97 -1.54 -14.90
N SER A 160 15.90 -0.38 -15.54
CA SER A 160 14.78 0.00 -16.39
C SER A 160 14.57 -0.94 -17.60
N LYS A 161 15.62 -1.61 -18.07
CA LYS A 161 15.50 -2.60 -19.17
C LYS A 161 14.60 -3.77 -18.79
N TRP A 162 14.59 -4.15 -17.53
CA TRP A 162 13.89 -5.32 -17.00
C TRP A 162 12.60 -4.94 -16.29
N LEU A 163 12.62 -3.82 -15.56
CA LEU A 163 11.53 -3.42 -14.67
C LEU A 163 10.54 -2.43 -15.31
N LYS A 164 10.72 -2.03 -16.58
CA LYS A 164 9.71 -1.23 -17.29
C LYS A 164 8.42 -2.02 -17.52
N HIS A 165 8.51 -3.30 -17.83
CA HIS A 165 7.34 -4.18 -18.07
C HIS A 165 7.54 -5.53 -17.37
N PRO A 166 7.34 -5.61 -16.04
CA PRO A 166 7.62 -6.80 -15.23
C PRO A 166 6.90 -8.08 -15.70
N GLY A 167 5.76 -8.00 -16.41
CA GLY A 167 5.13 -9.17 -17.05
C GLY A 167 5.93 -9.80 -18.19
N THR A 168 6.93 -9.10 -18.70
CA THR A 168 7.91 -9.64 -19.65
C THR A 168 9.09 -10.27 -18.94
N LEU A 169 9.31 -9.99 -17.64
CA LEU A 169 10.45 -10.48 -16.86
C LEU A 169 10.46 -12.01 -16.83
N GLU A 170 9.34 -12.64 -16.47
CA GLU A 170 9.20 -14.10 -16.44
C GLU A 170 9.43 -14.73 -17.83
N LYS A 171 8.94 -14.08 -18.90
CA LYS A 171 9.15 -14.51 -20.30
C LYS A 171 10.56 -14.25 -20.82
N GLN A 172 11.22 -13.18 -20.37
CA GLN A 172 12.61 -12.84 -20.73
C GLN A 172 13.58 -13.76 -19.98
N MET A 173 13.32 -14.03 -18.71
CA MET A 173 14.07 -14.95 -17.87
C MET A 173 13.94 -16.40 -18.37
N SER A 174 12.78 -16.79 -18.90
CA SER A 174 12.62 -18.09 -19.59
C SER A 174 13.52 -18.26 -20.83
N ARG A 175 14.09 -17.16 -21.37
CA ARG A 175 14.99 -17.19 -22.56
C ARG A 175 16.46 -17.03 -22.20
N VAL A 176 16.77 -16.62 -20.97
CA VAL A 176 18.14 -16.52 -20.44
C VAL A 176 18.42 -17.82 -19.68
N ALA A 177 19.49 -18.53 -20.03
CA ALA A 177 19.87 -19.73 -19.29
C ALA A 177 20.20 -19.33 -17.85
N GLY A 178 19.42 -19.82 -16.88
CA GLY A 178 19.71 -19.63 -15.47
C GLY A 178 21.06 -20.25 -15.15
N GLU A 179 21.95 -19.48 -14.53
CA GLU A 179 23.22 -20.02 -14.06
C GLU A 179 22.98 -20.75 -12.74
N CYS A 180 23.47 -21.99 -12.68
CA CYS A 180 23.29 -22.85 -11.52
C CYS A 180 24.33 -22.50 -10.46
N TRP A 181 23.92 -21.78 -9.41
CA TRP A 181 24.81 -21.31 -8.37
C TRP A 181 24.87 -22.31 -7.20
N GLN A 182 26.07 -22.85 -6.92
CA GLN A 182 26.24 -23.98 -6.00
C GLN A 182 26.64 -23.59 -4.57
N ARG A 183 26.90 -22.30 -4.33
CA ARG A 183 27.37 -21.82 -3.02
C ARG A 183 26.17 -21.34 -2.19
N PRO A 184 26.11 -21.64 -0.89
CA PRO A 184 25.08 -21.08 -0.02
C PRO A 184 25.18 -19.54 -0.05
N PRO A 185 24.05 -18.82 -0.10
CA PRO A 185 24.05 -17.36 0.02
C PRO A 185 24.82 -16.96 1.29
N THR A 186 25.82 -16.10 1.13
CA THR A 186 26.50 -15.50 2.27
C THR A 186 25.56 -14.42 2.80
N PRO A 187 24.96 -14.58 4.01
CA PRO A 187 24.10 -13.54 4.54
C PRO A 187 24.93 -12.27 4.66
N PRO A 188 24.43 -11.13 4.14
CA PRO A 188 25.26 -9.97 3.97
C PRO A 188 25.71 -9.44 5.34
N ALA A 189 27.02 -9.25 5.50
CA ALA A 189 27.60 -8.63 6.70
C ALA A 189 27.25 -7.13 6.80
N THR A 190 26.65 -6.56 5.76
CA THR A 190 26.26 -5.15 5.60
C THR A 190 24.82 -5.06 5.12
N ASP A 191 24.08 -4.04 5.56
CA ASP A 191 22.73 -3.77 5.05
C ASP A 191 22.82 -3.20 3.62
N VAL A 192 22.71 -4.08 2.62
CA VAL A 192 22.57 -3.71 1.21
C VAL A 192 21.11 -3.73 0.81
N LEU A 193 20.62 -2.59 0.35
CA LEU A 193 19.22 -2.38 0.05
C LEU A 193 19.03 -1.73 -1.31
N LEU A 194 18.09 -2.27 -2.07
CA LEU A 194 17.62 -1.68 -3.31
C LEU A 194 16.27 -1.02 -3.08
N MET A 195 16.24 0.30 -3.27
CA MET A 195 15.03 1.12 -3.22
C MET A 195 14.49 1.27 -4.64
N LEU A 196 13.26 0.82 -4.87
CA LEU A 196 12.55 1.00 -6.14
C LEU A 196 11.41 1.98 -5.95
N TYR A 197 11.29 2.91 -6.90
CA TYR A 197 10.26 3.94 -6.95
C TYR A 197 9.51 3.75 -8.25
N SER A 198 8.27 3.30 -8.16
CA SER A 198 7.42 3.01 -9.32
C SER A 198 6.17 3.87 -9.33
N ASN A 199 5.61 4.05 -10.52
CA ASN A 199 4.32 4.68 -10.74
C ASN A 199 3.32 3.63 -11.22
N LEU A 200 2.08 3.75 -10.74
CA LEU A 200 0.96 2.98 -11.25
C LEU A 200 0.64 3.45 -12.68
N SER A 201 0.23 2.52 -13.52
CA SER A 201 -0.21 2.86 -14.87
C SER A 201 -1.42 3.81 -14.84
N GLN A 202 -1.61 4.60 -15.89
CA GLN A 202 -2.75 5.52 -15.98
C GLN A 202 -4.10 4.79 -15.87
N GLU A 203 -4.16 3.54 -16.34
CA GLU A 203 -5.34 2.66 -16.25
C GLU A 203 -5.63 2.24 -14.81
N GLN A 204 -4.61 1.86 -14.03
CA GLN A 204 -4.77 1.55 -12.61
C GLN A 204 -5.14 2.79 -11.81
N ARG A 205 -4.56 3.96 -12.11
CA ARG A 205 -4.97 5.23 -11.48
C ARG A 205 -6.44 5.57 -11.75
N GLN A 206 -6.98 5.21 -12.92
CA GLN A 206 -8.39 5.39 -13.26
C GLN A 206 -9.31 4.37 -12.58
N LEU A 207 -8.83 3.15 -12.34
CA LEU A 207 -9.56 2.08 -11.66
C LEU A 207 -9.51 2.18 -10.12
N GLY A 208 -8.79 3.15 -9.55
CA GLY A 208 -8.70 3.35 -8.10
C GLY A 208 -7.46 2.75 -7.43
N GLY A 209 -6.44 2.33 -8.19
CA GLY A 209 -5.16 1.81 -7.68
C GLY A 209 -5.23 0.35 -7.20
N SER A 210 -4.13 -0.16 -6.63
CA SER A 210 -4.13 -1.42 -5.88
C SER A 210 -5.00 -1.27 -4.63
N THR A 211 -5.98 -2.17 -4.43
CA THR A 211 -6.70 -2.22 -3.16
C THR A 211 -5.77 -2.76 -2.07
N LEU A 212 -5.94 -2.30 -0.83
CA LEU A 212 -5.19 -2.82 0.31
C LEU A 212 -5.46 -4.32 0.51
N LEU A 213 -6.65 -4.79 0.12
CA LEU A 213 -6.99 -6.21 0.06
C LEU A 213 -6.06 -6.95 -0.91
N TRP A 214 -5.93 -6.46 -2.14
CA TRP A 214 -5.01 -7.02 -3.13
C TRP A 214 -3.56 -7.06 -2.65
N GLU A 215 -3.07 -5.97 -2.03
CA GLU A 215 -1.71 -5.93 -1.46
C GLU A 215 -1.52 -6.90 -0.30
N ALA A 216 -2.54 -7.06 0.56
CA ALA A 216 -2.49 -8.00 1.67
C ALA A 216 -2.44 -9.45 1.17
N GLU A 217 -3.27 -9.80 0.19
CA GLU A 217 -3.35 -11.14 -0.40
C GLU A 217 -2.14 -11.51 -1.26
N SER A 218 -1.57 -10.53 -1.97
CA SER A 218 -0.36 -10.73 -2.78
C SER A 218 0.95 -10.65 -1.97
N SER A 219 0.88 -10.27 -0.69
CA SER A 219 2.08 -10.17 0.15
C SER A 219 2.69 -11.54 0.43
N TRP A 220 4.02 -11.58 0.54
CA TRP A 220 4.77 -12.80 0.88
C TRP A 220 4.27 -13.50 2.17
N ARG A 221 3.70 -12.73 3.11
CA ARG A 221 3.10 -13.23 4.37
C ARG A 221 1.79 -13.99 4.16
N ALA A 222 1.07 -13.73 3.06
CA ALA A 222 -0.10 -14.50 2.67
C ALA A 222 0.31 -15.85 2.07
N GLN A 223 1.38 -15.88 1.26
CA GLN A 223 1.93 -17.09 0.64
C GLN A 223 2.56 -18.07 1.65
N GLU A 224 3.24 -17.59 2.70
CA GLU A 224 3.76 -18.46 3.77
C GLU A 224 2.66 -19.13 4.64
N GLY A 225 1.38 -18.94 4.31
CA GLY A 225 0.28 -19.62 4.98
C GLY A 225 0.03 -19.16 6.42
N GLN A 226 0.78 -18.20 6.96
CA GLN A 226 0.52 -17.63 8.29
C GLN A 226 -0.85 -16.93 8.35
N LEU A 227 -1.22 -16.18 7.30
CA LEU A 227 -2.58 -15.65 7.18
C LEU A 227 -3.60 -16.78 7.01
N SER A 228 -3.35 -17.77 6.14
CA SER A 228 -4.27 -18.91 5.94
C SER A 228 -4.52 -19.73 7.24
N TRP A 229 -3.47 -20.00 8.03
CA TRP A 229 -3.57 -20.78 9.27
C TRP A 229 -4.23 -20.03 10.43
N GLU A 230 -4.09 -18.71 10.51
CA GLU A 230 -4.83 -17.90 11.48
C GLU A 230 -6.33 -17.85 11.18
N TRP A 231 -6.71 -17.95 9.90
CA TRP A 231 -8.11 -18.05 9.47
C TRP A 231 -8.67 -19.45 9.74
N GLY A 232 -7.83 -20.49 9.64
CA GLY A 232 -8.16 -21.89 9.92
C GLY A 232 -8.46 -22.19 11.40
N LYS A 233 -7.75 -21.58 12.34
CA LYS A 233 -7.87 -21.93 13.78
C LYS A 233 -9.08 -21.30 14.49
N ARG A 234 -9.83 -20.39 13.84
CA ARG A 234 -11.05 -19.76 14.38
C ARG A 234 -12.31 -20.10 13.59
N HIS A 235 -12.36 -21.26 12.92
CA HIS A 235 -13.60 -21.79 12.34
C HIS A 235 -14.59 -22.26 13.43
N ARG A 236 -15.14 -21.31 14.20
CA ARG A 236 -16.56 -21.44 14.57
C ARG A 236 -17.32 -21.36 13.26
N ARG A 237 -18.16 -22.36 12.99
CA ARG A 237 -19.06 -22.44 11.84
C ARG A 237 -19.96 -21.19 11.84
N HIS A 238 -19.49 -20.10 11.26
CA HIS A 238 -20.37 -19.06 10.79
C HIS A 238 -21.04 -19.64 9.55
N HIS A 239 -22.35 -19.84 9.62
CA HIS A 239 -23.16 -20.06 8.44
C HIS A 239 -22.79 -18.95 7.45
N LEU A 240 -22.20 -19.31 6.30
CA LEU A 240 -22.15 -18.37 5.20
C LEU A 240 -23.61 -17.99 4.92
N PRO A 241 -23.96 -16.69 4.98
CA PRO A 241 -25.28 -16.25 4.56
C PRO A 241 -25.53 -16.78 3.17
N ASP A 242 -26.76 -17.20 2.89
CA ASP A 242 -27.15 -17.50 1.51
C ASP A 242 -26.76 -16.30 0.63
N ARG A 243 -26.27 -16.54 -0.60
CA ARG A 243 -25.87 -15.45 -1.51
C ARG A 243 -27.01 -14.44 -1.71
N SER A 244 -28.25 -14.86 -1.48
CA SER A 244 -29.42 -14.00 -1.51
C SER A 244 -29.49 -12.97 -0.36
N GLN A 245 -28.79 -13.18 0.75
CA GLN A 245 -28.73 -12.28 1.91
C GLN A 245 -27.55 -11.31 1.84
N LEU A 246 -26.60 -11.54 0.95
CA LEU A 246 -25.42 -10.69 0.78
C LEU A 246 -25.76 -9.41 0.01
N CYS A 247 -24.93 -8.38 0.23
CA CYS A 247 -25.08 -7.07 -0.41
C CYS A 247 -25.26 -7.18 -1.93
N ARG A 248 -26.38 -6.66 -2.43
CA ARG A 248 -26.76 -6.71 -3.84
C ARG A 248 -27.69 -5.58 -4.24
N LYS A 249 -27.76 -5.34 -5.55
CA LYS A 249 -28.74 -4.45 -6.16
C LYS A 249 -30.10 -5.14 -6.28
N VAL A 250 -31.15 -4.52 -5.76
CA VAL A 250 -32.54 -4.99 -5.88
C VAL A 250 -33.43 -3.95 -6.57
N LYS A 251 -34.54 -4.39 -7.16
CA LYS A 251 -35.50 -3.48 -7.81
C LYS A 251 -36.16 -2.59 -6.77
N PHE A 252 -36.28 -1.30 -7.09
CA PHE A 252 -36.99 -0.29 -6.30
C PHE A 252 -37.69 0.65 -7.26
N GLN A 253 -39.00 0.47 -7.40
CA GLN A 253 -39.81 1.28 -8.31
C GLN A 253 -40.23 2.56 -7.61
N VAL A 254 -39.95 3.69 -8.24
CA VAL A 254 -40.42 5.02 -7.85
C VAL A 254 -41.55 5.39 -8.78
N ASP A 255 -42.70 5.76 -8.21
CA ASP A 255 -43.83 6.34 -8.93
C ASP A 255 -44.05 7.76 -8.42
N PHE A 256 -43.87 8.73 -9.31
CA PHE A 256 -44.00 10.14 -8.97
C PHE A 256 -45.43 10.53 -8.60
N ASN A 257 -46.43 9.81 -9.08
CA ASN A 257 -47.82 10.05 -8.68
C ASN A 257 -48.03 9.67 -7.21
N LEU A 258 -47.43 8.56 -6.75
CA LEU A 258 -47.56 8.09 -5.37
C LEU A 258 -46.89 9.01 -4.35
N ILE A 259 -45.80 9.67 -4.72
CA ILE A 259 -45.09 10.63 -3.84
C ILE A 259 -45.58 12.08 -3.99
N GLY A 260 -46.67 12.30 -4.74
CA GLY A 260 -47.29 13.62 -4.92
C GLY A 260 -46.57 14.55 -5.90
N TRP A 261 -45.62 14.05 -6.68
CA TRP A 261 -44.85 14.81 -7.68
C TRP A 261 -45.39 14.65 -9.11
N GLY A 262 -46.38 13.79 -9.30
CA GLY A 262 -46.94 13.46 -10.61
C GLY A 262 -47.61 14.63 -11.33
N SER A 263 -47.97 15.71 -10.63
CA SER A 263 -48.57 16.91 -11.24
C SER A 263 -47.56 17.76 -12.01
N TRP A 264 -46.30 17.81 -11.56
CA TRP A 264 -45.27 18.66 -12.16
C TRP A 264 -44.22 17.87 -12.95
N ILE A 265 -44.00 16.58 -12.65
CA ILE A 265 -43.15 15.70 -13.49
C ILE A 265 -43.98 15.16 -14.65
N ILE A 266 -43.60 15.49 -15.88
CA ILE A 266 -44.28 15.02 -17.10
C ILE A 266 -43.81 13.62 -17.48
N TYR A 267 -42.50 13.38 -17.52
CA TYR A 267 -41.90 12.09 -17.88
C TYR A 267 -40.51 11.89 -17.24
N PRO A 268 -40.14 10.67 -16.82
CA PRO A 268 -41.01 9.49 -16.68
C PRO A 268 -41.96 9.64 -15.49
N LYS A 269 -43.14 9.02 -15.54
CA LYS A 269 -44.06 8.96 -14.38
C LYS A 269 -43.62 7.93 -13.34
N GLN A 270 -42.95 6.88 -13.80
CA GLN A 270 -42.40 5.82 -12.96
C GLN A 270 -41.06 5.36 -13.51
N TYR A 271 -40.13 4.97 -12.65
CA TYR A 271 -38.87 4.39 -13.05
C TYR A 271 -38.30 3.49 -11.95
N ASN A 272 -37.42 2.56 -12.33
CA ASN A 272 -36.73 1.71 -11.37
C ASN A 272 -35.44 2.40 -10.93
N ALA A 273 -35.45 2.99 -9.74
CA ALA A 273 -34.28 3.61 -9.14
C ALA A 273 -33.26 2.55 -8.67
N TYR A 274 -33.73 1.33 -8.41
CA TYR A 274 -33.00 0.28 -7.69
C TYR A 274 -32.54 0.75 -6.30
N ARG A 275 -32.17 -0.20 -5.43
CA ARG A 275 -31.53 0.11 -4.15
C ARG A 275 -30.57 -1.00 -3.77
N CYS A 276 -29.66 -0.70 -2.87
CA CYS A 276 -28.75 -1.68 -2.29
C CYS A 276 -29.38 -2.31 -1.05
N GLU A 277 -29.27 -3.62 -0.93
CA GLU A 277 -29.81 -4.41 0.18
C GLU A 277 -28.93 -5.62 0.45
N GLY A 278 -28.85 -6.02 1.71
CA GLY A 278 -28.15 -7.22 2.16
C GLY A 278 -27.07 -6.90 3.17
N GLU A 279 -26.50 -7.96 3.73
CA GLU A 279 -25.41 -7.88 4.70
C GLU A 279 -24.05 -7.93 4.00
N CYS A 280 -23.09 -7.21 4.56
CA CYS A 280 -21.70 -7.26 4.13
C CYS A 280 -20.93 -8.31 4.93
N PRO A 281 -20.20 -9.24 4.25
CA PRO A 281 -19.39 -10.23 4.94
C PRO A 281 -18.23 -9.57 5.69
N ASN A 282 -17.77 -10.22 6.76
CA ASN A 282 -16.63 -9.78 7.55
C ASN A 282 -15.59 -10.93 7.63
N PRO A 283 -14.45 -10.82 6.94
CA PRO A 283 -14.01 -9.67 6.15
C PRO A 283 -14.71 -9.60 4.79
N VAL A 284 -14.71 -8.42 4.20
CA VAL A 284 -15.30 -8.17 2.88
C VAL A 284 -14.29 -8.55 1.79
N GLY A 285 -14.78 -9.19 0.73
CA GLY A 285 -14.00 -9.50 -0.47
C GLY A 285 -14.13 -8.44 -1.58
N GLU A 286 -13.24 -8.51 -2.56
CA GLU A 286 -13.16 -7.56 -3.69
C GLU A 286 -14.45 -7.56 -4.54
N GLU A 287 -15.21 -8.66 -4.54
CA GLU A 287 -16.49 -8.79 -5.24
C GLU A 287 -17.58 -7.82 -4.74
N PHE A 288 -17.36 -7.21 -3.56
CA PHE A 288 -18.25 -6.20 -2.99
C PHE A 288 -17.69 -4.78 -3.11
N HIS A 289 -16.67 -4.56 -3.95
CA HIS A 289 -16.06 -3.25 -4.25
C HIS A 289 -15.80 -2.39 -3.00
N PRO A 290 -15.14 -2.92 -1.95
CA PRO A 290 -14.90 -2.16 -0.74
C PRO A 290 -13.84 -1.08 -0.96
N THR A 291 -13.97 0.05 -0.25
CA THR A 291 -12.82 0.96 -0.10
C THR A 291 -11.78 0.33 0.83
N ASN A 292 -10.53 0.81 0.79
CA ASN A 292 -9.51 0.40 1.77
C ASN A 292 -9.98 0.62 3.23
N HIS A 293 -10.74 1.69 3.48
CA HIS A 293 -11.35 1.94 4.79
C HIS A 293 -12.36 0.86 5.17
N ALA A 294 -13.28 0.53 4.25
CA ALA A 294 -14.28 -0.51 4.46
C ALA A 294 -13.65 -1.89 4.68
N TYR A 295 -12.60 -2.21 3.92
CA TYR A 295 -11.84 -3.44 4.09
C TYR A 295 -11.22 -3.54 5.49
N ILE A 296 -10.49 -2.50 5.94
CA ILE A 296 -9.93 -2.45 7.31
C ILE A 296 -11.03 -2.52 8.38
N GLN A 297 -12.14 -1.82 8.19
CA GLN A 297 -13.27 -1.89 9.10
C GLN A 297 -13.84 -3.31 9.19
N SER A 298 -13.94 -4.03 8.08
CA SER A 298 -14.41 -5.43 8.05
C SER A 298 -13.45 -6.38 8.80
N LEU A 299 -12.13 -6.15 8.70
CA LEU A 299 -11.12 -6.88 9.46
C LEU A 299 -11.24 -6.57 10.95
N LEU A 300 -11.33 -5.28 11.32
CA LEU A 300 -11.56 -4.87 12.71
C LEU A 300 -12.88 -5.43 13.24
N LYS A 301 -13.93 -5.51 12.42
CA LYS A 301 -15.22 -6.10 12.81
C LYS A 301 -15.06 -7.59 13.12
N ARG A 302 -14.28 -8.32 12.32
CA ARG A 302 -14.00 -9.74 12.53
C ARG A 302 -13.20 -9.99 13.80
N TYR A 303 -12.15 -9.21 14.05
CA TYR A 303 -11.23 -9.45 15.16
C TYR A 303 -11.60 -8.72 16.46
N GLN A 304 -12.30 -7.60 16.38
CA GLN A 304 -12.70 -6.73 17.49
C GLN A 304 -14.16 -6.23 17.31
N PRO A 305 -15.16 -7.14 17.33
CA PRO A 305 -16.53 -6.86 16.89
C PRO A 305 -17.28 -5.77 17.66
N HIS A 306 -16.83 -5.44 18.88
CA HIS A 306 -17.42 -4.41 19.73
C HIS A 306 -16.88 -3.00 19.49
N ARG A 307 -15.77 -2.86 18.75
CA ARG A 307 -15.13 -1.56 18.50
C ARG A 307 -15.68 -0.83 17.28
N VAL A 308 -16.17 -1.58 16.30
CA VAL A 308 -16.64 -1.04 15.02
C VAL A 308 -17.97 -1.69 14.58
N PRO A 309 -18.83 -0.96 13.87
CA PRO A 309 -19.97 -1.55 13.18
C PRO A 309 -19.51 -2.36 11.95
N SER A 310 -20.39 -3.23 11.45
CA SER A 310 -20.19 -3.87 10.13
C SER A 310 -20.25 -2.79 9.03
N THR A 311 -19.58 -3.03 7.91
CA THR A 311 -19.72 -2.19 6.71
C THR A 311 -21.16 -2.26 6.17
N CYS A 312 -21.62 -1.19 5.55
CA CYS A 312 -22.99 -1.05 5.05
C CYS A 312 -23.07 -1.35 3.55
N CYS A 313 -24.16 -1.97 3.11
CA CYS A 313 -24.43 -2.16 1.69
C CYS A 313 -24.96 -0.86 1.07
N ALA A 314 -24.18 -0.21 0.21
CA ALA A 314 -24.47 1.10 -0.35
C ALA A 314 -24.17 1.18 -1.86
N PRO A 315 -24.76 2.14 -2.60
CA PRO A 315 -24.43 2.36 -4.01
C PRO A 315 -22.97 2.76 -4.17
N VAL A 316 -22.24 2.05 -5.03
CA VAL A 316 -20.86 2.42 -5.44
C VAL A 316 -20.83 3.04 -6.83
N LYS A 317 -21.89 2.82 -7.63
CA LYS A 317 -22.06 3.44 -8.94
C LYS A 317 -23.52 3.75 -9.20
N THR A 318 -23.75 4.93 -9.74
CA THR A 318 -25.06 5.48 -10.07
C THR A 318 -25.04 6.08 -11.47
N LYS A 319 -26.21 6.15 -12.10
CA LYS A 319 -26.39 6.83 -13.38
C LYS A 319 -27.46 7.93 -13.29
N PRO A 320 -27.37 8.96 -14.15
CA PRO A 320 -28.38 10.01 -14.18
C PRO A 320 -29.73 9.51 -14.72
N LEU A 321 -30.79 10.24 -14.39
CA LEU A 321 -32.12 10.11 -14.98
C LEU A 321 -32.49 11.41 -15.69
N SER A 322 -32.86 11.29 -16.97
CA SER A 322 -33.45 12.39 -17.74
C SER A 322 -34.90 12.59 -17.33
N MET A 323 -35.27 13.80 -16.91
CA MET A 323 -36.61 14.14 -16.47
C MET A 323 -37.14 15.35 -17.23
N LEU A 324 -38.38 15.22 -17.71
CA LEU A 324 -39.18 16.29 -18.28
C LEU A 324 -40.19 16.75 -17.23
N TYR A 325 -40.15 18.02 -16.84
CA TYR A 325 -41.02 18.55 -15.78
C TYR A 325 -41.38 20.02 -16.02
N VAL A 326 -42.40 20.49 -15.30
CA VAL A 326 -42.83 21.89 -15.31
C VAL A 326 -42.21 22.63 -14.13
N ASP A 327 -41.50 23.71 -14.43
CA ASP A 327 -41.01 24.67 -13.44
C ASP A 327 -41.46 26.08 -13.81
N ASN A 328 -42.12 26.77 -12.88
CA ASN A 328 -42.58 28.16 -13.08
C ASN A 328 -43.32 28.38 -14.42
N GLY A 329 -44.16 27.43 -14.82
CA GLY A 329 -44.94 27.47 -16.06
C GLY A 329 -44.16 27.16 -17.34
N ARG A 330 -42.88 26.80 -17.23
CA ARG A 330 -42.02 26.39 -18.36
C ARG A 330 -41.76 24.89 -18.30
N VAL A 331 -41.69 24.24 -19.47
CA VAL A 331 -41.33 22.83 -19.58
C VAL A 331 -39.81 22.72 -19.74
N LEU A 332 -39.16 21.96 -18.86
CA LEU A 332 -37.71 21.75 -18.84
C LEU A 332 -37.38 20.26 -18.99
N LEU A 333 -36.33 19.97 -19.76
CA LEU A 333 -35.68 18.65 -19.82
C LEU A 333 -34.31 18.78 -19.15
N ASP A 334 -34.08 18.02 -18.09
CA ASP A 334 -32.82 18.02 -17.35
C ASP A 334 -32.36 16.59 -17.02
N HIS A 335 -31.06 16.43 -16.79
CA HIS A 335 -30.41 15.15 -16.49
C HIS A 335 -29.89 15.17 -15.05
N HIS A 336 -30.68 14.62 -14.13
CA HIS A 336 -30.33 14.60 -12.71
C HIS A 336 -29.41 13.43 -12.41
N LYS A 337 -28.23 13.72 -11.84
CA LYS A 337 -27.23 12.72 -11.44
C LYS A 337 -27.72 11.89 -10.25
N ASP A 338 -27.13 10.71 -10.08
CA ASP A 338 -27.32 9.86 -8.90
C ASP A 338 -28.75 9.34 -8.66
N MET A 339 -29.55 9.24 -9.72
CA MET A 339 -30.97 8.87 -9.62
C MET A 339 -31.23 7.36 -9.72
N ILE A 340 -30.33 6.59 -10.34
CA ILE A 340 -30.49 5.14 -10.54
C ILE A 340 -29.23 4.41 -10.11
N VAL A 341 -29.36 3.44 -9.20
CA VAL A 341 -28.25 2.60 -8.74
C VAL A 341 -27.87 1.61 -9.85
N GLU A 342 -26.60 1.64 -10.24
CA GLU A 342 -26.02 0.67 -11.19
C GLU A 342 -25.34 -0.49 -10.47
N GLU A 343 -24.55 -0.20 -9.44
CA GLU A 343 -23.74 -1.17 -8.70
C GLU A 343 -23.79 -0.89 -7.19
N CYS A 344 -23.77 -1.97 -6.39
CA CYS A 344 -23.73 -1.92 -4.94
C CYS A 344 -22.40 -2.47 -4.44
N GLY A 345 -21.98 -2.00 -3.26
CA GLY A 345 -20.80 -2.47 -2.58
C GLY A 345 -20.88 -2.26 -1.07
N CYS A 346 -19.82 -2.65 -0.39
CA CYS A 346 -19.72 -2.63 1.07
C CYS A 346 -18.77 -1.51 1.52
N LEU A 347 -19.32 -0.47 2.16
CA LEU A 347 -18.61 0.75 2.55
C LEU A 347 -18.50 0.94 4.07
#